data_AF-A0A7J9QGM1-F1
#
_entry.id   AF-A0A7J9QGM1-F1
#
_cell.length_a   1.000
_cell.length_b   1.000
_cell.length_c   1.000
_cell.angle_alpha   90.00
_cell.angle_beta   90.00
_cell.angle_gamma   90.00
#
_symmetry.space_group_name_H-M   'P 1'
#
loop_
_entity.id
_entity.type
_entity.pdbx_description
1 polymer ?
#
loop_
_entity_poly.entity_id
_entity_poly.type
_entity_poly.pdbx_seq_one_letter_code
_entity_poly.pdbx_strand_id
1 'polypeptide(L)'
;MHPDEKIQAHVVSVWRESKKFFSVGGREGMLVLTDKHLSFVHKTESKMSWWKAITQRQVITFLKSKNTMIRHDGYNEEDLVSDVENSKNVELEFKEIDKIEFKEETWGSVLFLEYEKDGKKENYQYSVAQDWVKYPLKEPTKFLKVDWEPFVQYIKERQ
;
A
#
# COMPACT_ATOMS: atom_id res chain seq x y z
N MET A 1 -8.60 -12.54 6.54
CA MET A 1 -9.20 -12.62 5.19
C MET A 1 -10.30 -13.67 5.07
N HIS A 2 -11.35 -13.38 4.29
CA HIS A 2 -12.40 -14.36 3.97
C HIS A 2 -11.96 -15.33 2.84
N PRO A 3 -12.41 -16.60 2.83
CA PRO A 3 -12.00 -17.59 1.81
C PRO A 3 -12.31 -17.20 0.36
N ASP A 4 -13.41 -16.49 0.13
CA ASP A 4 -13.87 -16.11 -1.22
C ASP A 4 -13.40 -14.72 -1.67
N GLU A 5 -12.64 -14.05 -0.82
CA GLU A 5 -12.19 -12.69 -1.02
C GLU A 5 -11.20 -12.61 -2.19
N LYS A 6 -11.31 -11.57 -3.03
CA LYS A 6 -10.54 -11.43 -4.28
C LYS A 6 -9.75 -10.14 -4.32
N ILE A 7 -8.48 -10.25 -4.71
CA ILE A 7 -7.60 -9.11 -4.91
C ILE A 7 -8.08 -8.30 -6.12
N GLN A 8 -8.39 -7.02 -5.88
CA GLN A 8 -8.82 -6.06 -6.88
C GLN A 8 -7.65 -5.23 -7.39
N ALA A 9 -6.76 -4.83 -6.47
CA ALA A 9 -5.56 -4.09 -6.80
C ALA A 9 -4.44 -4.40 -5.82
N HIS A 10 -3.20 -4.27 -6.25
CA HIS A 10 -2.08 -4.18 -5.33
C HIS A 10 -0.94 -3.33 -5.89
N VAL A 11 -0.43 -2.44 -5.03
CA VAL A 11 0.61 -1.46 -5.34
C VAL A 11 1.83 -1.79 -4.49
N VAL A 12 2.97 -2.05 -5.12
CA VAL A 12 4.24 -2.39 -4.45
C VAL A 12 5.12 -1.15 -4.26
N SER A 13 6.20 -1.30 -3.48
CA SER A 13 7.13 -0.22 -3.12
C SER A 13 6.40 1.02 -2.55
N VAL A 14 5.35 0.77 -1.77
CA VAL A 14 4.64 1.80 -1.04
C VAL A 14 5.42 2.12 0.23
N TRP A 15 5.79 3.39 0.39
CA TRP A 15 6.37 3.94 1.61
C TRP A 15 5.26 4.41 2.54
N ARG A 16 5.16 3.79 3.72
CA ARG A 16 4.22 4.17 4.77
C ARG A 16 4.92 4.95 5.87
N GLU A 17 4.39 6.11 6.20
CA GLU A 17 4.88 6.98 7.28
C GLU A 17 3.75 7.34 8.24
N SER A 18 4.05 7.35 9.54
CA SER A 18 3.09 7.81 10.53
C SER A 18 3.03 9.34 10.54
N LYS A 19 1.85 9.92 10.72
CA LYS A 19 1.70 11.37 10.92
C LYS A 19 1.88 11.81 12.38
N LYS A 20 2.22 10.91 13.30
CA LYS A 20 2.45 11.24 14.71
C LYS A 20 3.73 12.05 14.88
N PHE A 21 3.67 13.16 15.64
CA PHE A 21 4.84 13.90 16.14
C PHE A 21 5.75 12.89 16.88
N PHE A 22 7.04 12.84 16.55
CA PHE A 22 8.05 11.85 17.01
C PHE A 22 8.11 10.49 16.31
N SER A 23 7.37 10.26 15.20
CA SER A 23 7.64 9.07 14.39
C SER A 23 8.97 9.21 13.64
N VAL A 24 9.86 8.22 13.79
CA VAL A 24 11.14 8.14 13.09
C VAL A 24 11.08 7.00 12.09
N GLY A 25 11.23 7.34 10.81
CA GLY A 25 11.33 6.40 9.70
C GLY A 25 10.00 5.86 9.18
N GLY A 26 9.97 5.59 7.88
CA GLY A 26 8.86 4.89 7.23
C GLY A 26 9.15 3.40 7.02
N ARG A 27 8.17 2.70 6.47
CA ARG A 27 8.32 1.29 6.06
C ARG A 27 7.94 1.12 4.61
N GLU A 28 8.78 0.41 3.87
CA GLU A 28 8.41 -0.10 2.55
C GLU A 28 7.50 -1.32 2.72
N GLY A 29 6.47 -1.40 1.87
CA GLY A 29 5.60 -2.55 1.74
C GLY A 29 4.78 -2.46 0.47
N MET A 30 3.67 -3.17 0.46
CA MET A 30 2.65 -3.10 -0.57
C MET A 30 1.28 -2.84 0.05
N LEU A 31 0.46 -2.08 -0.66
CA LEU A 31 -0.97 -1.99 -0.38
C LEU A 31 -1.68 -3.01 -1.24
N VAL A 32 -2.50 -3.84 -0.62
CA VAL A 32 -3.33 -4.84 -1.31
C VAL A 32 -4.78 -4.53 -0.99
N LEU A 33 -5.55 -4.26 -2.03
CA LEU A 33 -6.98 -3.98 -1.95
C LEU A 33 -7.73 -5.21 -2.45
N THR A 34 -8.57 -5.75 -1.60
CA THR A 34 -9.51 -6.81 -1.98
C THR A 34 -10.92 -6.24 -2.11
N ASP A 35 -11.92 -7.10 -2.27
CA ASP A 35 -13.32 -6.71 -2.23
C ASP A 35 -13.87 -6.41 -0.82
N LYS A 36 -13.11 -6.70 0.25
CA LYS A 36 -13.56 -6.51 1.65
C LYS A 36 -12.56 -5.80 2.56
N HIS A 37 -11.27 -5.91 2.27
CA HIS A 37 -10.20 -5.43 3.12
C HIS A 37 -9.19 -4.57 2.34
N LEU A 38 -8.57 -3.68 3.10
CA LEU A 38 -7.34 -3.00 2.72
C LEU A 38 -6.20 -3.52 3.59
N SER A 39 -5.17 -4.08 2.97
CA SER A 39 -4.01 -4.62 3.66
C SER A 39 -2.74 -3.86 3.34
N PHE A 40 -1.95 -3.53 4.38
CA PHE A 40 -0.56 -3.10 4.24
C PHE A 40 0.38 -4.23 4.64
N VAL A 41 1.05 -4.79 3.63
CA VAL A 41 1.99 -5.90 3.79
C VAL A 41 3.41 -5.37 3.69
N HIS A 42 4.13 -5.38 4.81
CA HIS A 42 5.53 -4.94 4.91
C HIS A 42 6.50 -6.10 5.15
N LYS A 43 5.99 -7.23 5.64
CA LYS A 43 6.67 -8.52 5.75
C LYS A 43 5.97 -9.51 4.83
N THR A 44 6.50 -9.69 3.63
CA THR A 44 5.96 -10.66 2.67
C THR A 44 6.86 -11.88 2.56
N GLU A 45 6.27 -13.05 2.34
CA GLU A 45 6.98 -14.28 1.98
C GLU A 45 7.32 -14.35 0.48
N SER A 46 6.83 -13.39 -0.31
CA SER A 46 7.12 -13.27 -1.74
C SER A 46 8.62 -13.25 -2.02
N LYS A 47 9.03 -13.97 -3.07
CA LYS A 47 10.44 -14.08 -3.46
C LYS A 47 11.01 -12.71 -3.83
N MET A 48 12.25 -12.45 -3.42
CA MET A 48 12.96 -11.20 -3.77
C MET A 48 13.07 -10.99 -5.29
N SER A 49 13.15 -12.07 -6.08
CA SER A 49 13.13 -11.99 -7.55
C SER A 49 11.81 -11.49 -8.10
N TRP A 50 10.69 -11.92 -7.52
CA TRP A 50 9.35 -11.45 -7.85
C TRP A 50 9.21 -9.96 -7.52
N TRP A 51 9.59 -9.56 -6.29
CA TRP A 51 9.56 -8.17 -5.86
C TRP A 51 10.31 -7.24 -6.83
N LYS A 52 11.54 -7.61 -7.21
CA LYS A 52 12.36 -6.83 -8.16
C LYS A 52 11.68 -6.70 -9.53
N ALA A 53 11.12 -7.79 -10.06
CA ALA A 53 10.46 -7.78 -11.36
C ALA A 53 9.19 -6.92 -11.34
N ILE A 54 8.36 -7.05 -10.31
CA ILE A 54 7.09 -6.35 -10.20
C ILE A 54 7.28 -4.86 -9.94
N THR A 55 8.22 -4.43 -9.10
CA THR A 55 8.51 -3.00 -8.92
C THR A 55 8.90 -2.34 -10.25
N GLN A 56 9.72 -2.99 -11.07
CA GLN A 56 10.10 -2.46 -12.39
C GLN A 56 8.90 -2.38 -13.35
N ARG A 57 8.09 -3.44 -13.42
CA ARG A 57 6.88 -3.45 -14.26
C ARG A 57 5.88 -2.38 -13.82
N GLN A 58 5.66 -2.23 -12.52
CA GLN A 58 4.76 -1.23 -11.95
C GLN A 58 5.16 0.19 -12.35
N VAL A 59 6.46 0.52 -12.28
CA VAL A 59 6.95 1.85 -12.71
C VAL A 59 6.59 2.08 -14.18
N ILE A 60 6.81 1.11 -15.06
CA ILE A 60 6.46 1.22 -16.49
C ILE A 60 4.94 1.36 -16.65
N THR A 61 4.14 0.61 -15.90
CA THR A 61 2.68 0.71 -15.90
C THR A 61 2.23 2.11 -15.51
N PHE A 62 2.75 2.66 -14.41
CA PHE A 62 2.39 4.00 -13.92
C PHE A 62 2.87 5.15 -14.81
N LEU A 63 3.96 4.95 -15.58
CA LEU A 63 4.36 5.88 -16.63
C LEU A 63 3.38 5.90 -17.82
N LYS A 64 2.71 4.78 -18.11
CA LYS A 64 1.71 4.66 -19.18
C LYS A 64 0.31 5.07 -18.74
N SER A 65 -0.08 4.67 -17.53
CA SER A 65 -1.37 4.95 -16.91
C SER A 65 -1.17 5.09 -15.42
N LYS A 66 -1.49 6.25 -14.85
CA LYS A 66 -1.32 6.52 -13.43
C LYS A 66 -2.28 5.73 -12.53
N ASN A 67 -3.27 5.06 -13.11
CA ASN A 67 -4.33 4.35 -12.38
C ASN A 67 -3.74 3.28 -11.44
N THR A 68 -4.08 3.37 -10.15
CA THR A 68 -3.60 2.47 -9.09
C THR A 68 -4.38 1.15 -8.99
N MET A 69 -5.50 1.01 -9.71
CA MET A 69 -6.26 -0.23 -9.81
C MET A 69 -5.59 -1.24 -10.76
N ILE A 70 -4.43 -1.73 -10.36
CA ILE A 70 -3.62 -2.69 -11.12
C ILE A 70 -3.41 -3.99 -10.33
N ARG A 71 -3.20 -5.08 -11.06
CA ARG A 71 -2.85 -6.39 -10.49
C ARG A 71 -1.53 -6.86 -11.09
N HIS A 72 -0.67 -7.42 -10.26
CA HIS A 72 0.54 -8.11 -10.68
C HIS A 72 0.33 -9.62 -10.69
N ASP A 73 1.02 -10.28 -11.60
CA ASP A 73 1.12 -11.73 -11.69
C ASP A 73 2.02 -12.28 -10.59
N GLY A 74 1.75 -13.48 -10.08
CA GLY A 74 2.62 -14.17 -9.13
C GLY A 74 2.50 -13.74 -7.66
N TYR A 75 1.44 -12.98 -7.33
CA TYR A 75 0.95 -12.78 -5.96
C TYR A 75 -0.58 -12.89 -5.95
N ASN A 76 -1.12 -13.82 -5.18
CA ASN A 76 -2.53 -14.16 -5.18
C ASN A 76 -3.16 -14.11 -3.77
N GLU A 77 -4.41 -14.55 -3.68
CA GLU A 77 -5.17 -14.60 -2.44
C GLU A 77 -4.52 -15.50 -1.37
N GLU A 78 -3.93 -16.64 -1.74
CA GLU A 78 -3.25 -17.54 -0.80
C GLU A 78 -1.98 -16.89 -0.23
N ASP A 79 -1.21 -16.20 -1.08
CA ASP A 79 -0.04 -15.44 -0.66
C ASP A 79 -0.45 -14.32 0.33
N LEU A 80 -1.55 -13.63 0.04
CA LEU A 80 -2.10 -12.60 0.92
C LEU A 80 -2.54 -13.16 2.26
N VAL A 81 -3.25 -14.31 2.27
CA VAL A 81 -3.65 -14.99 3.52
C VAL A 81 -2.43 -15.28 4.38
N SER A 82 -1.38 -15.90 3.81
CA SER A 82 -0.14 -16.19 4.55
C SER A 82 0.49 -14.90 5.09
N ASP A 83 0.57 -13.86 4.26
CA ASP A 83 1.18 -12.60 4.67
C ASP A 83 0.38 -11.90 5.78
N VAL A 84 -0.95 -11.88 5.75
CA VAL A 84 -1.75 -11.19 6.79
C VAL A 84 -1.81 -11.93 8.12
N GLU A 85 -1.47 -13.22 8.17
CA GLU A 85 -1.26 -13.96 9.43
C GLU A 85 -0.08 -13.38 10.24
N ASN A 86 0.86 -12.70 9.57
CA ASN A 86 1.96 -12.01 10.24
C ASN A 86 1.46 -10.73 10.93
N SER A 87 1.49 -10.71 12.27
CA SER A 87 1.06 -9.57 13.10
C SER A 87 1.78 -8.24 12.88
N LYS A 88 2.86 -8.22 12.09
CA LYS A 88 3.54 -6.97 11.67
C LYS A 88 2.86 -6.31 10.48
N ASN A 89 2.08 -7.06 9.71
CA ASN A 89 1.25 -6.56 8.63
C ASN A 89 -0.09 -6.10 9.19
N VAL A 90 -0.82 -5.33 8.39
CA VAL A 90 -2.10 -4.76 8.79
C VAL A 90 -3.12 -5.16 7.75
N GLU A 91 -4.20 -5.80 8.18
CA GLU A 91 -5.42 -6.04 7.40
C GLU A 91 -6.54 -5.20 8.03
N LEU A 92 -7.27 -4.42 7.24
CA LEU A 92 -8.36 -3.57 7.72
C LEU A 92 -9.63 -3.91 6.97
N GLU A 93 -10.71 -4.19 7.67
CA GLU A 93 -12.05 -4.12 7.08
C GLU A 93 -12.34 -2.66 6.69
N PHE A 94 -13.12 -2.44 5.62
CA PHE A 94 -13.44 -1.07 5.23
C PHE A 94 -14.17 -0.27 6.32
N LYS A 95 -14.94 -0.93 7.19
CA LYS A 95 -15.60 -0.30 8.34
C LYS A 95 -14.64 0.22 9.41
N GLU A 96 -13.40 -0.29 9.47
CA GLU A 96 -12.37 0.16 10.41
C GLU A 96 -11.66 1.44 9.93
N ILE A 97 -11.86 1.82 8.66
CA ILE A 97 -11.26 3.01 8.05
C ILE A 97 -12.13 4.23 8.36
N ASP A 98 -11.67 5.09 9.27
CA ASP A 98 -12.34 6.35 9.60
C ASP A 98 -12.26 7.35 8.44
N LYS A 99 -11.11 7.39 7.77
CA LYS A 99 -10.84 8.38 6.73
C LYS A 99 -9.85 7.85 5.69
N ILE A 100 -10.21 8.01 4.43
CA ILE A 100 -9.31 7.76 3.30
C ILE A 100 -9.42 8.87 2.26
N GLU A 101 -8.29 9.50 1.96
CA GLU A 101 -8.19 10.66 1.06
C GLU A 101 -6.86 10.62 0.30
N PHE A 102 -6.75 11.37 -0.78
CA PHE A 102 -5.49 11.52 -1.49
C PHE A 102 -5.21 12.99 -1.79
N LYS A 103 -3.93 13.31 -2.01
CA LYS A 103 -3.47 14.63 -2.41
C LYS A 103 -2.33 14.49 -3.40
N GLU A 104 -2.37 15.30 -4.46
CA GLU A 104 -1.22 15.45 -5.36
C GLU A 104 -0.29 16.53 -4.81
N GLU A 105 0.96 16.15 -4.54
CA GLU A 105 2.04 17.06 -4.18
C GLU A 105 2.95 17.31 -5.40
N THR A 106 3.83 18.30 -5.30
CA THR A 106 4.81 18.59 -6.36
C THR A 106 5.76 17.41 -6.60
N TRP A 107 6.08 16.66 -5.54
CA TRP A 107 7.06 15.57 -5.54
C TRP A 107 6.46 14.17 -5.72
N GLY A 108 5.15 14.00 -5.58
CA GLY A 108 4.49 12.68 -5.65
C GLY A 108 3.01 12.72 -5.30
N SER A 109 2.31 11.59 -5.40
CA SER A 109 0.92 11.44 -4.99
C SER A 109 0.82 10.71 -3.65
N VAL A 110 0.10 11.30 -2.69
CA VAL A 110 0.01 10.80 -1.33
C VAL A 110 -1.40 10.31 -1.04
N LEU A 111 -1.51 9.10 -0.48
CA LEU A 111 -2.74 8.55 0.08
C LEU A 111 -2.68 8.68 1.61
N PHE A 112 -3.72 9.25 2.20
CA PHE A 112 -3.89 9.39 3.64
C PHE A 112 -4.91 8.38 4.14
N LEU A 113 -4.58 7.72 5.25
CA LEU A 113 -5.45 6.73 5.88
C LEU A 113 -5.47 6.97 7.39
N GLU A 114 -6.67 7.11 7.93
CA GLU A 114 -6.95 7.11 9.36
C GLU A 114 -7.87 5.93 9.65
N TYR A 115 -7.56 5.16 10.69
CA TYR A 115 -8.34 3.99 11.09
C TYR A 115 -8.20 3.74 12.58
N GLU A 116 -9.17 3.03 13.15
CA GLU A 116 -9.09 2.52 14.51
C GLU A 116 -9.03 1.00 14.47
N LYS A 117 -7.96 0.43 15.03
CA LYS A 117 -7.80 -1.02 15.17
C LYS A 117 -7.32 -1.37 16.56
N ASP A 118 -7.93 -2.37 17.18
CA ASP A 118 -7.64 -2.80 18.56
C ASP A 118 -7.70 -1.64 19.58
N GLY A 119 -8.64 -0.71 19.39
CA GLY A 119 -8.81 0.48 20.23
C GLY A 119 -7.71 1.55 20.07
N LYS A 120 -6.89 1.45 19.02
CA LYS A 120 -5.84 2.43 18.71
C LYS A 120 -6.15 3.15 17.42
N LYS A 121 -6.22 4.48 17.52
CA LYS A 121 -6.28 5.36 16.35
C LYS A 121 -4.91 5.50 15.72
N GLU A 122 -4.87 5.20 14.44
CA GLU A 122 -3.68 5.26 13.62
C GLU A 122 -3.88 6.24 12.47
N ASN A 123 -2.82 6.97 12.12
CA ASN A 123 -2.84 7.95 11.04
C ASN A 123 -1.55 7.81 10.24
N TYR A 124 -1.71 7.40 8.97
CA TYR A 124 -0.62 7.10 8.06
C TYR A 124 -0.77 7.85 6.73
N GLN A 125 0.37 8.12 6.12
CA GLN A 125 0.47 8.50 4.72
C GLN A 125 1.22 7.43 3.93
N TYR A 126 0.83 7.27 2.67
CA TYR A 126 1.37 6.29 1.75
C TYR A 126 1.76 6.97 0.45
N SER A 127 2.97 6.69 -0.04
CA SER A 127 3.46 7.19 -1.32
C SER A 127 4.18 6.07 -2.07
N VAL A 128 4.10 6.04 -3.40
CA VAL A 128 4.80 5.01 -4.19
C VAL A 128 6.24 5.45 -4.44
N ALA A 129 7.20 4.78 -3.82
CA ALA A 129 8.63 5.07 -3.99
C ALA A 129 9.13 4.59 -5.36
N GLN A 130 9.95 5.43 -6.01
CA GLN A 130 10.63 5.12 -7.27
C GLN A 130 12.09 4.76 -7.04
N ASP A 131 12.79 5.54 -6.22
CA ASP A 131 14.23 5.42 -5.98
C ASP A 131 14.54 5.52 -4.48
N TRP A 132 15.70 4.99 -4.08
CA TRP A 132 16.11 4.85 -2.68
C TRP A 132 17.55 5.27 -2.45
N VAL A 133 17.81 5.92 -1.32
CA VAL A 133 19.15 5.98 -0.73
C VAL A 133 19.35 4.74 0.15
N LYS A 134 20.58 4.20 0.21
CA LYS A 134 20.90 3.00 1.00
C LYS A 134 21.62 3.28 2.32
N TYR A 135 22.22 4.46 2.47
CA TYR A 135 23.04 4.85 3.62
C TYR A 135 22.80 6.33 3.97
N PRO A 136 22.73 6.71 5.26
CA PRO A 136 22.89 5.88 6.46
C PRO A 136 21.65 5.04 6.80
N LEU A 137 20.46 5.39 6.29
CA LEU A 137 19.22 4.64 6.43
C LEU A 137 18.55 4.50 5.06
N LYS A 138 17.83 3.40 4.84
CA LYS A 138 17.10 3.19 3.59
C LYS A 138 15.84 4.05 3.57
N GLU A 139 15.82 5.07 2.73
CA GLU A 139 14.69 5.99 2.56
C GLU A 139 14.45 6.27 1.07
N PRO A 140 13.19 6.54 0.66
CA PRO A 140 12.91 6.95 -0.71
C PRO A 140 13.52 8.33 -1.00
N THR A 141 14.11 8.48 -2.18
CA THR A 141 14.60 9.78 -2.67
C THR A 141 13.68 10.38 -3.74
N LYS A 142 12.80 9.55 -4.30
CA LYS A 142 11.87 9.93 -5.36
C LYS A 142 10.58 9.13 -5.26
N PHE A 143 9.47 9.79 -5.54
CA PHE A 143 8.14 9.18 -5.54
C PHE A 143 7.48 9.31 -6.91
N LEU A 144 6.57 8.38 -7.21
CA LEU A 144 5.75 8.42 -8.41
C LEU A 144 4.52 9.30 -8.18
N LYS A 145 4.08 9.94 -9.27
CA LYS A 145 2.75 10.53 -9.35
C LYS A 145 1.78 9.47 -9.89
N VAL A 146 0.95 8.95 -9.00
CA VAL A 146 -0.09 7.97 -9.30
C VAL A 146 -1.47 8.55 -9.06
N ASP A 147 -2.49 7.94 -9.66
CA ASP A 147 -3.88 8.29 -9.49
C ASP A 147 -4.51 7.36 -8.45
N TRP A 148 -4.66 7.88 -7.24
CA TRP A 148 -5.28 7.19 -6.10
C TRP A 148 -6.81 7.29 -6.12
N GLU A 149 -7.41 8.12 -6.97
CA GLU A 149 -8.86 8.34 -7.00
C GLU A 149 -9.67 7.04 -7.11
N PRO A 150 -9.44 6.16 -8.11
CA PRO A 150 -10.23 4.94 -8.25
C PRO A 150 -10.04 3.97 -7.07
N PHE A 151 -8.85 3.95 -6.46
CA PHE A 151 -8.57 3.13 -5.27
C PHE A 151 -9.37 3.63 -4.05
N VAL A 152 -9.40 4.95 -3.85
CA VAL A 152 -10.16 5.59 -2.76
C VAL A 152 -11.66 5.44 -2.97
N GLN A 153 -12.15 5.65 -4.20
CA GLN A 153 -13.56 5.48 -4.54
C GLN A 153 -14.03 4.04 -4.30
N TYR A 154 -13.23 3.04 -4.69
CA TYR A 154 -13.58 1.63 -4.50
C TYR A 154 -13.89 1.28 -3.04
N ILE A 155 -13.07 1.80 -2.11
CA ILE A 155 -13.25 1.59 -0.66
C ILE A 155 -14.50 2.34 -0.19
N LYS A 156 -14.63 3.63 -0.51
CA LYS A 156 -15.76 4.46 -0.04
C LYS A 156 -17.12 3.96 -0.50
N GLU A 157 -17.22 3.38 -1.68
CA GLU A 157 -18.47 2.78 -2.19
C GLU A 157 -18.90 1.52 -1.44
N ARG A 158 -18.01 0.94 -0.63
CA ARG A 158 -18.20 -0.30 0.13
C ARG A 158 -18.11 -0.11 1.65
N GLN A 159 -18.05 1.15 2.11
CA GLN A 159 -18.20 1.54 3.51
C GLN A 159 -19.68 1.82 3.80
#